data_AF-A0A101DC88-F1
#
_entry.id   AF-A0A101DC88-F1
#
_cell.length_a   1.000
_cell.length_b   1.000
_cell.length_c   1.000
_cell.angle_alpha   90.00
_cell.angle_beta   90.00
_cell.angle_gamma   90.00
#
_symmetry.space_group_name_H-M   'P 1'
#
loop_
_entity.id
_entity.type
_entity.pdbx_description
1 polymer ?
#
loop_
_entity_poly.entity_id
_entity_poly.type
_entity_poly.pdbx_seq_one_letter_code
_entity_poly.pdbx_strand_id
1 'polypeptide(L)'
;MSFDNLAKVLAVLVAEQGSYTYVDKLGYVPSKDLAVFYLKEALRDLHSIQQKEKFENEKARELAGKIDYERVEKELEDIAKTDERKELREKTSLIAAKALALSAKLGGGSGE
;
A
#
# COMPACT_ATOMS: atom_id res chain seq x y z
N MET A 1 -3.80 15.66 -4.12
CA MET A 1 -2.91 15.10 -3.07
C MET A 1 -2.15 13.91 -3.64
N SER A 2 -0.93 13.59 -3.18
CA SER A 2 -0.22 12.37 -3.63
C SER A 2 -0.47 11.23 -2.65
N PHE A 3 -0.67 10.00 -3.16
CA PHE A 3 -0.87 8.78 -2.36
C PHE A 3 0.37 7.87 -2.34
N ASP A 4 1.55 8.49 -2.32
CA ASP A 4 2.80 7.76 -2.47
C ASP A 4 3.10 6.91 -1.24
N ASN A 5 2.70 7.32 -0.03
CA ASN A 5 3.04 6.56 1.17
C ASN A 5 2.12 5.35 1.34
N LEU A 6 0.83 5.47 1.05
CA LEU A 6 -0.06 4.31 0.94
C LEU A 6 0.43 3.34 -0.13
N ALA A 7 0.89 3.83 -1.29
CA ALA A 7 1.46 2.96 -2.32
C ALA A 7 2.74 2.25 -1.84
N LYS A 8 3.63 2.92 -1.08
CA LYS A 8 4.82 2.29 -0.47
C LYS A 8 4.42 1.19 0.50
N VAL A 9 3.42 1.40 1.36
CA VAL A 9 2.93 0.39 2.31
C VAL A 9 2.57 -0.90 1.57
N LEU A 10 1.76 -0.79 0.51
CA LEU A 10 1.36 -1.95 -0.28
C LEU A 10 2.55 -2.57 -1.04
N ALA A 11 3.44 -1.75 -1.59
CA ALA A 11 4.60 -2.21 -2.32
C ALA A 11 5.55 -3.04 -1.43
N VAL A 12 5.75 -2.63 -0.18
CA VAL A 12 6.54 -3.38 0.80
C VAL A 12 5.92 -4.75 1.04
N LEU A 13 4.60 -4.83 1.27
CA LEU A 13 3.92 -6.10 1.49
C LEU A 13 4.02 -7.04 0.28
N VAL A 14 3.87 -6.51 -0.93
CA VAL A 14 4.04 -7.29 -2.17
C VAL A 14 5.47 -7.80 -2.30
N ALA A 15 6.47 -6.93 -2.10
CA ALA A 15 7.88 -7.29 -2.30
C ALA A 15 8.45 -8.20 -1.22
N GLU A 16 7.91 -8.12 0.00
CA GLU A 16 8.35 -8.93 1.15
C GLU A 16 7.61 -10.26 1.24
N GLN A 17 6.29 -10.26 1.02
CA GLN A 17 5.45 -11.45 1.25
C GLN A 17 4.96 -12.11 -0.05
N GLY A 18 5.24 -11.52 -1.22
CA GLY A 18 4.66 -11.96 -2.50
C GLY A 18 3.13 -11.78 -2.58
N SER A 19 2.53 -11.04 -1.64
CA SER A 19 1.08 -10.94 -1.50
C SER A 19 0.51 -9.72 -2.20
N TYR A 20 -0.25 -9.95 -3.28
CA TYR A 20 -0.98 -8.90 -4.03
C TYR A 20 -2.35 -8.55 -3.43
N THR A 21 -2.71 -9.22 -2.32
CA THR A 21 -4.04 -9.17 -1.69
C THR A 21 -4.64 -7.76 -1.57
N TYR A 22 -3.88 -6.79 -1.06
CA TYR A 22 -4.39 -5.44 -0.82
C TYR A 22 -4.42 -4.57 -2.07
N VAL A 23 -3.52 -4.82 -3.03
CA VAL A 23 -3.54 -4.19 -4.35
C VAL A 23 -4.83 -4.60 -5.08
N ASP A 24 -5.14 -5.90 -5.11
CA ASP A 24 -6.33 -6.44 -5.76
C ASP A 24 -7.61 -5.95 -5.09
N LYS A 25 -7.66 -5.99 -3.75
CA LYS A 25 -8.80 -5.52 -2.97
C LYS A 25 -9.14 -4.04 -3.22
N LEU A 26 -8.13 -3.18 -3.38
CA LEU A 26 -8.34 -1.76 -3.66
C LEU A 26 -8.72 -1.46 -5.12
N GLY A 27 -8.27 -2.28 -6.07
CA GLY A 27 -8.62 -2.13 -7.48
C GLY A 27 -10.13 -2.25 -7.75
N TYR A 28 -10.87 -2.94 -6.89
CA TYR A 28 -12.31 -3.21 -7.07
C TYR A 28 -13.19 -2.73 -5.92
N VAL A 29 -12.70 -1.84 -5.07
CA VAL A 29 -13.44 -1.45 -3.86
C VAL A 29 -14.69 -0.60 -4.17
N PRO A 30 -15.87 -0.91 -3.61
CA PRO A 30 -17.12 -0.23 -3.95
C PRO A 30 -17.44 0.98 -3.05
N SER A 31 -16.76 1.11 -1.90
CA SER A 31 -17.02 2.17 -0.92
C SER A 31 -15.76 2.63 -0.20
N LYS A 32 -15.79 3.87 0.28
CA LYS A 32 -14.69 4.49 1.03
C LYS A 32 -14.39 3.75 2.34
N ASP A 33 -15.44 3.28 3.03
CA ASP A 33 -15.29 2.53 4.28
C ASP A 33 -14.52 1.23 4.05
N LEU A 34 -14.82 0.52 2.95
CA LEU A 34 -14.13 -0.71 2.62
C LEU A 34 -12.68 -0.45 2.17
N ALA A 35 -12.44 0.68 1.48
CA ALA A 35 -11.09 1.09 1.08
C ALA A 35 -10.22 1.37 2.31
N VAL A 36 -10.73 2.17 3.25
CA VAL A 36 -10.07 2.47 4.52
C VAL A 36 -9.86 1.20 5.34
N PHE A 37 -10.85 0.30 5.39
CA PHE A 37 -10.72 -0.98 6.07
C PHE A 37 -9.54 -1.81 5.51
N TYR A 38 -9.43 -1.95 4.20
CA TYR A 38 -8.32 -2.69 3.59
C TYR A 38 -6.95 -2.04 3.80
N LEU A 39 -6.88 -0.70 3.74
CA LEU A 39 -5.64 0.02 4.03
C LEU A 39 -5.22 -0.12 5.50
N LYS A 40 -6.19 -0.12 6.43
CA LYS A 40 -5.95 -0.40 7.84
C LYS A 40 -5.38 -1.82 8.04
N GLU A 41 -5.94 -2.82 7.38
CA GLU A 41 -5.43 -4.20 7.45
C GLU A 41 -4.01 -4.30 6.86
N ALA A 42 -3.73 -3.62 5.74
CA ALA A 42 -2.39 -3.54 5.17
C ALA A 42 -1.36 -2.91 6.14
N LEU A 43 -1.73 -1.81 6.81
CA LEU A 43 -0.88 -1.17 7.81
C LEU A 43 -0.60 -2.10 9.00
N ARG A 44 -1.62 -2.83 9.47
CA ARG A 44 -1.45 -3.83 10.54
C ARG A 44 -0.44 -4.90 10.13
N ASP A 45 -0.56 -5.42 8.92
CA ASP A 45 0.33 -6.46 8.43
C ASP A 45 1.76 -5.93 8.27
N LEU A 46 1.95 -4.68 7.79
CA LEU A 46 3.25 -4.02 7.74
C LEU A 46 3.86 -3.87 9.15
N HIS A 47 3.08 -3.42 10.13
CA HIS A 47 3.54 -3.31 11.52
C HIS A 47 3.98 -4.66 12.08
N SER A 48 3.26 -5.74 11.77
CA SER A 48 3.63 -7.10 12.18
C SER A 48 5.00 -7.52 11.64
N ILE A 49 5.33 -7.16 10.39
CA ILE A 49 6.64 -7.43 9.79
C ILE A 49 7.72 -6.58 10.49
N GLN A 50 7.48 -5.29 10.64
CA GLN A 50 8.43 -4.34 11.24
C GLN A 50 8.77 -4.72 12.68
N GLN A 51 7.78 -5.07 13.50
CA GLN A 51 8.01 -5.45 14.91
C GLN A 51 8.80 -6.74 15.06
N LYS A 52 8.64 -7.68 14.13
CA LYS A 52 9.38 -8.95 14.17
C LYS A 52 10.79 -8.82 13.57
N GLU A 53 11.13 -7.67 12.98
CA GLU A 53 12.33 -7.45 12.16
C GLU A 53 12.53 -8.52 11.07
N LYS A 54 11.44 -9.12 10.60
CA LYS A 54 11.47 -10.22 9.63
C LYS A 54 11.33 -9.68 8.21
N PHE A 55 12.35 -8.97 7.74
CA PHE A 55 12.48 -8.65 6.32
C PHE A 55 13.47 -9.61 5.68
N GLU A 56 13.01 -10.43 4.75
CA GLU A 56 13.83 -11.22 3.83
C GLU A 56 14.32 -10.34 2.66
N ASN A 57 13.55 -9.32 2.28
CA ASN A 57 13.93 -8.38 1.22
C ASN A 57 14.49 -7.07 1.80
N GLU A 58 15.81 -6.88 1.72
CA GLU A 58 16.48 -5.67 2.23
C GLU A 58 15.98 -4.38 1.57
N LYS A 59 15.64 -4.41 0.27
CA LYS A 59 15.07 -3.24 -0.42
C LYS A 59 13.68 -2.89 0.10
N ALA A 60 12.89 -3.91 0.45
CA ALA A 60 11.59 -3.72 1.08
C ALA A 60 11.74 -3.11 2.49
N ARG A 61 12.73 -3.56 3.27
CA ARG A 61 13.09 -2.97 4.58
C ARG A 61 13.47 -1.51 4.45
N GLU A 62 14.35 -1.17 3.50
CA GLU A 62 14.75 0.23 3.25
C GLU A 62 13.56 1.10 2.85
N LEU A 63 12.66 0.59 2.00
CA LEU A 63 11.48 1.34 1.59
C LEU A 63 10.53 1.54 2.77
N ALA A 64 10.35 0.53 3.62
CA ALA A 64 9.55 0.63 4.83
C ALA A 64 10.04 1.74 5.76
N GLY A 65 11.36 1.92 5.89
CA GLY A 65 11.97 3.02 6.65
C GLY A 65 11.76 4.42 6.04
N LYS A 66 11.32 4.51 4.78
CA LYS A 66 11.05 5.77 4.06
C LYS A 66 9.55 6.10 3.99
N ILE A 67 8.71 5.37 4.71
CA ILE A 67 7.28 5.65 4.83
C ILE A 67 7.09 6.79 5.82
N ASP A 68 6.45 7.86 5.37
CA ASP A 68 6.05 8.98 6.21
C ASP A 68 4.63 8.72 6.73
N TYR A 69 4.51 8.35 8.01
CA TYR A 69 3.24 7.97 8.62
C TYR A 69 2.29 9.15 8.84
N GLU A 70 2.80 10.39 9.01
CA GLU A 70 1.93 11.57 9.05
C GLU A 70 1.26 11.79 7.68
N ARG A 71 1.99 11.49 6.59
CA ARG A 71 1.41 11.52 5.24
C ARG A 71 0.43 10.38 5.03
N VAL A 72 0.72 9.17 5.52
CA VAL A 72 -0.23 8.05 5.49
C VAL A 72 -1.56 8.42 6.14
N GLU A 73 -1.53 9.04 7.32
CA GLU A 73 -2.75 9.47 8.02
C GLU A 73 -3.57 10.47 7.19
N LYS A 74 -2.91 11.50 6.65
CA LYS A 74 -3.58 12.48 5.77
C LYS A 74 -4.13 11.84 4.50
N GLU A 75 -3.38 10.90 3.90
CA GLU A 75 -3.80 10.15 2.70
C GLU A 75 -5.04 9.28 3.00
N LEU A 76 -5.12 8.67 4.18
CA LEU A 76 -6.31 7.93 4.64
C LEU A 76 -7.52 8.84 4.83
N GLU A 77 -7.32 10.01 5.45
CA GLU A 77 -8.40 10.99 5.62
C GLU A 77 -8.96 11.47 4.29
N ASP A 78 -8.11 11.68 3.29
CA ASP A 78 -8.54 12.09 1.94
C ASP A 78 -9.45 11.03 1.30
N ILE A 79 -9.10 9.74 1.45
CA ILE A 79 -9.96 8.63 0.99
C ILE A 79 -11.27 8.61 1.77
N ALA A 80 -11.24 8.76 3.10
CA ALA A 80 -12.43 8.73 3.96
C ALA A 80 -13.42 9.89 3.67
N LYS A 81 -12.91 11.02 3.18
CA LYS A 81 -13.69 12.20 2.76
C LYS A 81 -14.18 12.12 1.31
N THR A 82 -13.79 11.09 0.55
CA THR A 82 -14.19 10.94 -0.86
C THR A 82 -15.58 10.30 -0.97
N ASP A 83 -16.60 11.11 -1.25
CA ASP A 83 -17.98 10.64 -1.41
C ASP A 83 -18.31 10.22 -2.85
N GLU A 84 -17.61 10.78 -3.85
CA GLU A 84 -17.83 10.44 -5.24
C GLU A 84 -17.19 9.08 -5.58
N ARG A 85 -18.02 8.11 -6.00
CA ARG A 85 -17.56 6.74 -6.33
C ARG A 85 -16.51 6.71 -7.44
N LYS A 86 -16.61 7.60 -8.42
CA LYS A 86 -15.66 7.66 -9.54
C LYS A 86 -14.29 8.14 -9.03
N GLU A 87 -14.28 9.24 -8.28
CA GLU A 87 -13.06 9.78 -7.67
C GLU A 87 -12.41 8.73 -6.73
N LEU A 88 -13.21 8.05 -5.90
CA LEU A 88 -12.69 6.98 -5.04
C LEU A 88 -11.99 5.90 -5.86
N ARG A 89 -12.62 5.43 -6.93
CA ARG A 89 -12.05 4.40 -7.81
C ARG A 89 -10.75 4.87 -8.45
N GLU A 90 -10.68 6.11 -8.90
CA GLU A 90 -9.46 6.68 -9.49
C GLU A 90 -8.33 6.72 -8.47
N LYS A 91 -8.61 7.17 -7.23
CA LYS A 91 -7.64 7.21 -6.13
C LYS A 91 -7.12 5.82 -5.78
N THR A 92 -8.01 4.85 -5.53
CA THR A 92 -7.61 3.50 -5.11
C THR A 92 -6.89 2.75 -6.24
N SER A 93 -7.33 2.94 -7.49
CA SER A 93 -6.65 2.39 -8.66
C SER A 93 -5.24 2.96 -8.83
N LEU A 94 -5.06 4.28 -8.58
CA LEU A 94 -3.75 4.91 -8.63
C LEU A 94 -2.81 4.40 -7.54
N ILE A 95 -3.33 4.18 -6.31
CA ILE A 95 -2.57 3.57 -5.21
C ILE A 95 -2.08 2.18 -5.61
N ALA A 96 -2.98 1.33 -6.11
CA ALA A 96 -2.67 -0.02 -6.56
C ALA A 96 -1.62 -0.02 -7.69
N ALA A 97 -1.80 0.82 -8.70
CA ALA A 97 -0.86 0.93 -9.82
C ALA A 97 0.54 1.39 -9.37
N LYS A 98 0.62 2.40 -8.49
CA LYS A 98 1.88 2.87 -7.92
C LYS A 98 2.55 1.79 -7.07
N ALA A 99 1.78 1.05 -6.28
CA ALA A 99 2.29 -0.04 -5.46
C ALA A 99 2.93 -1.13 -6.32
N LEU A 100 2.27 -1.55 -7.41
CA LEU A 100 2.81 -2.51 -8.37
C LEU A 100 4.09 -2.00 -9.05
N ALA A 101 4.11 -0.74 -9.47
CA ALA A 101 5.29 -0.15 -10.10
C ALA A 101 6.48 -0.06 -9.13
N LEU A 102 6.22 0.22 -7.85
CA LEU A 102 7.24 0.24 -6.80
C LEU A 102 7.72 -1.17 -6.48
N SER A 103 6.80 -2.12 -6.24
CA SER A 103 7.17 -3.50 -5.90
C SER A 103 7.98 -4.17 -7.00
N ALA A 104 7.67 -3.92 -8.27
CA ALA A 104 8.48 -4.40 -9.39
C ALA A 104 9.94 -3.90 -9.34
N LYS A 105 10.18 -2.66 -8.88
CA LYS A 105 11.54 -2.12 -8.70
C LYS A 105 12.27 -2.77 -7.51
N LEU A 106 11.52 -3.23 -6.50
CA LEU A 106 12.06 -3.93 -5.33
C LEU A 106 12.35 -5.40 -5.64
N GLY A 107 11.50 -6.04 -6.46
CA GLY A 107 11.53 -7.46 -6.82
C GLY A 107 12.16 -7.80 -8.18
N GLY A 108 12.66 -6.82 -8.94
CA GLY A 108 13.34 -7.02 -10.24
C GLY A 108 14.71 -7.72 -10.17
N GLY A 109 14.90 -8.61 -9.21
CA GLY A 109 16.07 -9.48 -9.05
C GLY A 109 15.72 -10.89 -8.56
N SER A 110 14.47 -11.31 -8.69
CA SER A 110 14.03 -12.69 -8.40
C SER A 110 13.10 -13.16 -9.49
N GLY A 111 13.66 -13.26 -10.69
CA GLY A 111 13.09 -13.95 -11.83
C GLY A 111 14.19 -14.82 -12.41
N GLU A 112 14.48 -15.93 -11.73
CA GLU A 112 14.98 -17.23 -12.21
C GLU A 112 15.28 -18.15 -11.02
#